data_AF-A0A932STQ9-F1
#
_entry.id   AF-A0A932STQ9-F1
#
_cell.length_a   1.000
_cell.length_b   1.000
_cell.length_c   1.000
_cell.angle_alpha   90.00
_cell.angle_beta   90.00
_cell.angle_gamma   90.00
#
_symmetry.space_group_name_H-M   'P 1'
#
loop_
_entity.id
_entity.type
_entity.pdbx_description
1 polymer ?
#
loop_
_entity_poly.entity_id
_entity_poly.type
_entity_poly.pdbx_seq_one_letter_code
_entity_poly.pdbx_strand_id
1 'polypeptide(L)'
;MSQFQTTWIVSLVALLIAFMLVGTWIKKQPLGILIDAQCRMSLSRLQVVLWTWLLISAFFAIAFTFKSMEIQIATEIWALMGISVGSAAGSVIVKGTKAGQQPSDAVPQNLRNLARQGVLPTKPEPKDASLSDLFTGEELTDHTFVDISKVQMFFFTIAAVSGYAGALWNCELPSPDGSLKFPALSSGLVTLLGISHAGYLTVKAAPKTPTA
;
A
#
# COMPACT_ATOMS: atom_id res chain seq x y z
N MET A 1 -19.80 0.36 -23.39
CA MET A 1 -18.93 1.11 -22.47
C MET A 1 -19.16 2.60 -22.68
N SER A 2 -19.34 3.37 -21.62
CA SER A 2 -19.45 4.82 -21.69
C SER A 2 -18.10 5.46 -22.04
N GLN A 3 -18.11 6.73 -22.45
CA GLN A 3 -16.88 7.49 -22.71
C GLN A 3 -16.00 7.54 -21.45
N PHE A 4 -16.59 7.72 -20.28
CA PHE A 4 -15.89 7.69 -19.00
C PHE A 4 -15.17 6.35 -18.77
N GLN A 5 -15.87 5.22 -18.94
CA GLN A 5 -15.27 3.88 -18.76
C GLN A 5 -14.08 3.66 -19.68
N THR A 6 -14.18 4.07 -20.94
CA THR A 6 -13.07 3.93 -21.91
C THR A 6 -11.88 4.79 -21.50
N THR A 7 -12.10 6.09 -21.22
CA THR A 7 -11.04 6.99 -20.75
C THR A 7 -10.41 6.48 -19.45
N TRP A 8 -11.21 5.92 -18.55
CA TRP A 8 -10.74 5.38 -17.28
C TRP A 8 -9.83 4.18 -17.45
N ILE A 9 -10.16 3.22 -18.33
CA ILE A 9 -9.25 2.11 -18.66
C ILE A 9 -7.94 2.63 -19.24
N VAL A 10 -8.01 3.60 -20.16
CA VAL A 10 -6.80 4.21 -20.74
C VAL A 10 -5.95 4.87 -19.65
N SER A 11 -6.56 5.62 -18.73
CA SER A 11 -5.87 6.23 -17.59
C SER A 11 -5.29 5.18 -16.63
N LEU A 12 -5.99 4.08 -16.36
CA LEU A 12 -5.50 2.96 -15.54
C LEU A 12 -4.25 2.36 -16.16
N VAL A 13 -4.28 2.03 -17.45
CA VAL A 13 -3.15 1.43 -18.16
C VAL A 13 -1.98 2.42 -18.23
N ALA A 14 -2.23 3.68 -18.55
CA ALA A 14 -1.19 4.71 -18.62
C ALA A 14 -0.49 4.91 -17.27
N LEU A 15 -1.23 4.99 -16.16
CA LEU A 15 -0.65 5.12 -14.82
C LEU A 15 0.07 3.86 -14.37
N LEU A 16 -0.43 2.68 -14.73
CA LEU A 16 0.26 1.42 -14.44
C LEU A 16 1.63 1.40 -15.12
N ILE A 17 1.69 1.79 -16.40
CA ILE A 17 2.95 1.92 -17.14
C ILE A 17 3.85 2.96 -16.48
N ALA A 18 3.33 4.13 -16.10
CA ALA A 18 4.11 5.16 -15.42
C ALA A 18 4.74 4.65 -14.11
N PHE A 19 4.00 3.92 -13.28
CA PHE A 19 4.54 3.32 -12.06
C PHE A 19 5.59 2.24 -12.33
N MET A 20 5.39 1.41 -13.35
CA MET A 20 6.40 0.43 -13.76
C MET A 20 7.67 1.13 -14.25
N LEU A 21 7.56 2.21 -15.01
CA LEU A 21 8.69 3.01 -15.49
C LEU A 21 9.45 3.68 -14.33
N VAL A 22 8.74 4.23 -13.34
CA VAL A 22 9.38 4.78 -12.13
C VAL A 22 10.12 3.67 -11.37
N GLY A 23 9.52 2.49 -11.24
CA GLY A 23 10.15 1.32 -10.63
C GLY A 23 11.43 0.89 -11.36
N THR A 24 11.37 0.73 -12.68
CA THR A 24 12.53 0.33 -13.49
C THR A 24 13.61 1.41 -13.51
N TRP A 25 13.24 2.69 -13.52
CA TRP A 25 14.21 3.78 -13.51
C TRP A 25 15.02 3.84 -12.21
N ILE A 26 14.36 3.67 -11.06
CA ILE A 26 15.02 3.81 -9.75
C ILE A 26 15.68 2.50 -9.30
N LYS A 27 15.01 1.35 -9.45
CA LYS A 27 15.44 0.05 -8.90
C LYS A 27 15.75 -1.00 -9.96
N LYS A 28 15.68 -0.66 -11.25
CA LYS A 28 15.86 -1.61 -12.38
C LYS A 28 14.89 -2.78 -12.35
N GLN A 29 13.74 -2.61 -11.67
CA GLN A 29 12.69 -3.61 -11.59
C GLN A 29 11.31 -2.97 -11.70
N PRO A 30 10.35 -3.57 -12.45
CA PRO A 30 9.03 -2.98 -12.67
C PRO A 30 8.23 -2.82 -11.38
N LEU A 31 8.40 -3.72 -10.41
CA LEU A 31 7.78 -3.62 -9.08
C LEU A 31 8.65 -2.84 -8.07
N GLY A 32 9.67 -2.12 -8.57
CA GLY A 32 10.63 -1.38 -7.76
C GLY A 32 10.02 -0.36 -6.81
N ILE A 33 8.84 0.17 -7.14
CA ILE A 33 8.10 1.11 -6.28
C ILE A 33 7.65 0.49 -4.95
N LEU A 34 7.47 -0.84 -4.92
CA LEU A 34 7.07 -1.59 -3.74
C LEU A 34 8.24 -1.93 -2.82
N ILE A 35 9.47 -1.78 -3.32
CA ILE A 35 10.70 -2.16 -2.61
C ILE A 35 11.08 -1.05 -1.64
N ASP A 36 11.39 -1.43 -0.40
CA ASP A 36 11.84 -0.53 0.65
C ASP A 36 13.38 -0.46 0.76
N ALA A 37 13.87 0.19 1.82
CA ALA A 37 15.31 0.36 2.07
C ALA A 37 16.00 -0.96 2.42
N GLN A 38 15.24 -1.97 2.87
CA GLN A 38 15.73 -3.30 3.21
C GLN A 38 15.80 -4.22 1.98
N CYS A 39 15.54 -3.71 0.77
CA CYS A 39 15.40 -4.50 -0.45
C CYS A 39 14.30 -5.57 -0.33
N ARG A 40 13.23 -5.28 0.43
CA ARG A 40 12.05 -6.14 0.59
C ARG A 40 10.81 -5.43 0.10
N MET A 41 9.81 -6.17 -0.36
CA MET A 41 8.53 -5.57 -0.73
C MET A 41 7.72 -5.21 0.52
N SER A 42 7.10 -4.02 0.52
CA SER A 42 6.33 -3.51 1.67
C SER A 42 4.84 -3.47 1.37
N LEU A 43 4.04 -4.10 2.24
CA LEU A 43 2.58 -4.09 2.12
C LEU A 43 1.99 -2.68 2.18
N SER A 44 2.50 -1.83 3.07
CA SER A 44 2.03 -0.44 3.17
C SER A 44 2.30 0.37 1.89
N ARG A 45 3.38 0.09 1.17
CA ARG A 45 3.68 0.72 -0.12
C ARG A 45 2.71 0.24 -1.19
N LEU A 46 2.41 -1.06 -1.21
CA LEU A 46 1.42 -1.64 -2.11
C LEU A 46 0.06 -0.96 -1.96
N GLN A 47 -0.41 -0.77 -0.73
CA GLN A 47 -1.70 -0.09 -0.48
C GLN A 47 -1.71 1.34 -1.02
N VAL A 48 -0.69 2.13 -0.71
CA VAL A 48 -0.59 3.51 -1.19
C VAL A 48 -0.57 3.54 -2.72
N VAL A 49 0.20 2.65 -3.35
CA VAL A 49 0.26 2.54 -4.82
C VAL A 49 -1.08 2.14 -5.41
N LEU A 50 -1.78 1.14 -4.86
CA LEU A 50 -3.10 0.70 -5.34
C LEU A 50 -4.16 1.80 -5.24
N TRP A 51 -4.24 2.48 -4.10
CA TRP A 51 -5.21 3.58 -3.92
C TRP A 51 -4.88 4.79 -4.79
N THR A 52 -3.59 5.13 -4.90
CA THR A 52 -3.13 6.20 -5.79
C THR A 52 -3.46 5.87 -7.24
N TRP A 53 -3.16 4.64 -7.68
CA TRP A 53 -3.46 4.16 -9.02
C TRP A 53 -4.95 4.25 -9.36
N LEU A 54 -5.80 3.77 -8.45
CA LEU A 54 -7.25 3.71 -8.66
C LEU A 54 -7.88 5.11 -8.64
N LEU A 55 -7.55 5.95 -7.66
CA LEU A 55 -8.17 7.27 -7.52
C LEU A 55 -7.68 8.27 -8.55
N ILE A 56 -6.37 8.28 -8.85
CA ILE A 56 -5.82 9.21 -9.85
C ILE A 56 -6.28 8.81 -11.26
N SER A 57 -6.40 7.51 -11.57
CA SER A 57 -6.96 7.10 -12.87
C SER A 57 -8.40 7.57 -13.04
N ALA A 58 -9.24 7.43 -12.01
CA ALA A 58 -10.62 7.90 -12.04
C ALA A 58 -10.69 9.43 -12.16
N PHE A 59 -9.83 10.14 -11.44
CA PHE A 59 -9.74 11.60 -11.52
C PHE A 59 -9.39 12.07 -12.93
N PHE A 60 -8.35 11.48 -13.56
CA PHE A 60 -8.02 11.78 -14.95
C PHE A 60 -9.17 11.48 -15.90
N ALA A 61 -9.85 10.35 -15.71
CA ALA A 61 -10.96 9.97 -16.56
C ALA A 61 -12.10 10.99 -16.52
N ILE A 62 -12.44 11.51 -15.34
CA ILE A 62 -13.43 12.59 -15.19
C ILE A 62 -12.93 13.86 -15.85
N ALA A 63 -11.70 14.28 -15.54
CA ALA A 63 -11.12 15.52 -16.07
C ALA A 63 -11.09 15.54 -17.61
N PHE A 64 -10.71 14.43 -18.25
CA PHE A 64 -10.66 14.35 -19.70
C PHE A 64 -12.04 14.17 -20.34
N THR A 65 -12.95 13.43 -19.70
CA THR A 65 -14.29 13.17 -20.27
C THR A 65 -15.19 14.40 -20.16
N PHE A 66 -15.19 15.08 -19.00
CA PHE A 66 -16.08 16.20 -18.71
C PHE A 66 -15.40 17.58 -18.79
N LYS A 67 -14.08 17.62 -19.01
CA LYS A 67 -13.28 18.87 -19.10
C LYS A 67 -13.44 19.76 -17.85
N SER A 68 -13.71 19.14 -16.71
CA SER A 68 -13.91 19.82 -15.42
C SER A 68 -12.97 19.22 -14.36
N MET A 69 -12.45 20.10 -13.51
CA MET A 69 -11.70 19.71 -12.30
C MET A 69 -12.54 19.85 -11.03
N GLU A 70 -13.78 20.31 -11.14
CA GLU A 70 -14.70 20.44 -10.01
C GLU A 70 -15.32 19.06 -9.71
N ILE A 71 -14.60 18.27 -8.92
CA ILE A 71 -14.98 16.91 -8.56
C ILE A 71 -15.24 16.87 -7.06
N GLN A 72 -16.43 16.42 -6.70
CA GLN A 72 -16.82 16.25 -5.30
C GLN A 72 -16.35 14.88 -4.80
N ILE A 73 -15.38 14.92 -3.88
CA ILE A 73 -14.80 13.73 -3.25
C ILE A 73 -15.46 13.52 -1.89
N ALA A 74 -16.07 12.35 -1.69
CA ALA A 74 -16.70 11.98 -0.44
C ALA A 74 -15.69 11.95 0.73
N THR A 75 -16.12 12.37 1.93
CA THR A 75 -15.29 12.44 3.14
C THR A 75 -14.67 11.09 3.50
N GLU A 76 -15.37 10.00 3.20
CA GLU A 76 -14.93 8.63 3.43
C GLU A 76 -13.70 8.26 2.60
N ILE A 77 -13.58 8.81 1.38
CA ILE A 77 -12.40 8.62 0.53
C ILE A 77 -11.20 9.37 1.13
N TRP A 78 -11.41 10.59 1.63
CA TRP A 78 -10.38 11.34 2.33
C TRP A 78 -9.89 10.63 3.59
N ALA A 79 -10.82 10.11 4.39
CA ALA A 79 -10.50 9.33 5.58
C ALA A 79 -9.69 8.09 5.22
N LEU A 80 -10.10 7.34 4.19
CA LEU A 80 -9.39 6.16 3.70
C LEU A 80 -7.97 6.49 3.24
N MET A 81 -7.78 7.60 2.52
CA MET A 81 -6.47 8.05 2.06
C MET A 81 -5.59 8.46 3.26
N GLY A 82 -6.17 9.18 4.22
CA GLY A 82 -5.48 9.53 5.47
C GLY A 82 -5.01 8.31 6.25
N ILE A 83 -5.86 7.28 6.39
CA ILE A 83 -5.50 6.01 7.04
C ILE A 83 -4.35 5.32 6.30
N SER A 84 -4.44 5.24 4.96
CA SER A 84 -3.43 4.56 4.13
C SER A 84 -2.06 5.25 4.22
N VAL A 85 -2.03 6.58 4.06
CA VAL A 85 -0.80 7.38 4.15
C VAL A 85 -0.26 7.37 5.58
N GLY A 86 -1.11 7.55 6.59
CA GLY A 86 -0.72 7.51 8.00
C GLY A 86 -0.10 6.17 8.38
N SER A 87 -0.63 5.07 7.89
CA SER A 87 -0.06 3.74 8.11
C SER A 87 1.25 3.50 7.37
N ALA A 88 1.43 4.07 6.18
CA ALA A 88 2.70 4.02 5.49
C ALA A 88 3.77 4.81 6.25
N ALA A 89 3.46 6.02 6.69
CA ALA A 89 4.35 6.85 7.50
C ALA A 89 4.70 6.18 8.84
N GLY A 90 3.70 5.68 9.57
CA GLY A 90 3.91 4.93 10.81
C GLY A 90 4.80 3.71 10.61
N SER A 91 4.62 2.98 9.50
CA SER A 91 5.50 1.85 9.16
C SER A 91 6.95 2.26 8.94
N VAL A 92 7.21 3.43 8.33
CA VAL A 92 8.56 3.95 8.12
C VAL A 92 9.20 4.34 9.45
N ILE A 93 8.46 5.02 10.33
CA ILE A 93 8.95 5.41 11.66
C ILE A 93 9.32 4.17 12.48
N VAL A 94 8.42 3.19 12.57
CA VAL A 94 8.67 1.93 13.29
C VAL A 94 9.91 1.21 12.74
N LYS A 95 10.05 1.12 11.42
CA LYS A 95 11.25 0.53 10.79
C LYS A 95 12.52 1.31 11.12
N GLY A 96 12.47 2.65 11.13
CA GLY A 96 13.60 3.49 11.51
C GLY A 96 14.05 3.25 12.94
N THR A 97 13.11 3.17 13.89
CA THR A 97 13.41 2.83 15.29
C THR A 97 14.07 1.44 15.40
N LYS A 98 13.56 0.45 14.68
CA LYS A 98 14.10 -0.93 14.68
C LYS A 98 15.45 -1.06 13.99
N ALA A 99 15.72 -0.22 12.99
CA ALA A 99 17.02 -0.15 12.34
C ALA A 99 18.13 0.32 13.29
N GLY A 100 17.79 1.08 14.33
CA GLY A 100 18.72 1.51 15.38
C GLY A 100 18.93 0.51 16.52
N GLN A 101 18.10 -0.54 16.62
CA GLN A 101 18.15 -1.51 17.71
C GLN A 101 19.14 -2.63 17.43
N GLN A 102 20.00 -2.93 18.40
CA GLN A 102 20.92 -4.07 18.31
C GLN A 102 20.27 -5.34 18.86
N PRO A 103 20.38 -6.49 18.18
CA PRO A 103 19.87 -7.76 18.68
C PRO A 103 20.67 -8.21 19.91
N SER A 104 19.96 -8.69 20.93
CA SER A 104 20.54 -9.29 22.13
C SER A 104 21.31 -10.58 21.81
N ASP A 105 22.19 -10.99 22.72
CA ASP A 105 22.93 -12.26 22.64
C ASP A 105 22.03 -13.50 22.68
N ALA A 106 20.80 -13.35 23.19
CA ALA A 106 19.78 -14.40 23.15
C ALA A 106 19.35 -14.77 21.71
N VAL A 107 19.60 -13.90 20.71
CA VAL A 107 19.29 -14.18 19.32
C VAL A 107 20.32 -15.17 18.74
N PRO A 108 19.88 -16.25 18.08
CA PRO A 108 20.78 -17.21 17.42
C PRO A 108 21.82 -16.53 16.52
N GLN A 109 23.09 -16.96 16.61
CA GLN A 109 24.21 -16.31 15.94
C GLN A 109 24.06 -16.31 14.40
N ASN A 110 23.49 -17.38 13.84
CA ASN A 110 23.17 -17.47 12.40
C ASN A 110 22.24 -16.34 11.94
N LEU A 111 21.28 -15.92 12.78
CA LEU A 111 20.39 -14.79 12.47
C LEU A 111 21.09 -13.45 12.62
N ARG A 112 21.97 -13.30 13.63
CA ARG A 112 22.77 -12.08 13.84
C ARG A 112 23.76 -11.81 12.70
N ASN A 113 24.20 -12.85 12.00
CA ASN A 113 25.13 -12.79 10.87
C ASN A 113 24.47 -12.46 9.52
N LEU A 114 23.14 -12.37 9.45
CA LEU A 114 22.44 -11.96 8.23
C LEU A 114 22.76 -10.49 7.90
N ALA A 115 22.75 -10.14 6.61
CA ALA A 115 22.74 -8.75 6.18
C ALA A 115 21.54 -8.04 6.83
N ARG A 116 21.78 -6.98 7.60
CA ARG A 116 20.74 -6.35 8.43
C ARG A 116 20.98 -4.87 8.67
N GLN A 117 19.90 -4.18 9.01
CA GLN A 117 19.90 -2.86 9.63
C GLN A 117 19.24 -3.01 11.01
N GLY A 118 20.03 -2.97 12.08
CA GLY A 118 19.53 -3.25 13.42
C GLY A 118 18.93 -4.65 13.54
N VAL A 119 17.68 -4.77 13.97
CA VAL A 119 16.93 -6.04 14.03
C VAL A 119 16.19 -6.39 12.73
N LEU A 120 16.36 -5.62 11.66
CA LEU A 120 15.68 -5.83 10.39
C LEU A 120 16.61 -6.54 9.38
N PRO A 121 16.33 -7.78 8.96
CA PRO A 121 17.08 -8.42 7.88
C PRO A 121 16.84 -7.68 6.55
N THR A 122 17.91 -7.55 5.78
CA THR A 122 17.96 -6.89 4.47
C THR A 122 18.38 -7.88 3.40
N LYS A 123 17.93 -7.68 2.17
CA LYS A 123 18.43 -8.43 1.02
C LYS A 123 19.58 -7.70 0.32
N PRO A 124 20.54 -8.42 -0.29
CA PRO A 124 21.73 -7.83 -0.89
C PRO A 124 21.41 -6.82 -1.99
N GLU A 125 20.48 -7.17 -2.88
CA GLU A 125 20.09 -6.31 -3.98
C GLU A 125 18.56 -6.15 -4.05
N PRO A 126 18.06 -5.03 -4.61
CA PRO A 126 16.63 -4.86 -4.86
C PRO A 126 16.04 -6.03 -5.68
N LYS A 127 16.86 -6.64 -6.55
CA LYS A 127 16.42 -7.74 -7.39
C LYS A 127 15.98 -8.99 -6.65
N ASP A 128 16.45 -9.14 -5.42
CA ASP A 128 16.17 -10.27 -4.54
C ASP A 128 14.83 -10.09 -3.79
N ALA A 129 14.21 -8.91 -3.88
CA ALA A 129 12.89 -8.65 -3.31
C ALA A 129 11.86 -9.62 -3.88
N SER A 130 11.07 -10.25 -3.01
CA SER A 130 10.12 -11.30 -3.38
C SER A 130 8.71 -10.91 -2.95
N LEU A 131 7.70 -11.40 -3.68
CA LEU A 131 6.30 -11.19 -3.30
C LEU A 131 5.97 -11.78 -1.92
N SER A 132 6.69 -12.83 -1.50
CA SER A 132 6.56 -13.39 -0.15
C SER A 132 6.87 -12.37 0.95
N ASP A 133 7.70 -11.34 0.68
CA ASP A 133 8.01 -10.28 1.65
C ASP A 133 6.77 -9.51 2.10
N LEU A 134 5.73 -9.47 1.26
CA LEU A 134 4.44 -8.85 1.57
C LEU A 134 3.69 -9.57 2.70
N PHE A 135 4.01 -10.83 2.95
CA PHE A 135 3.29 -11.70 3.88
C PHE A 135 4.16 -12.19 5.04
N THR A 136 5.48 -12.05 4.96
CA THR A 136 6.39 -12.53 6.01
C THR A 136 6.73 -11.45 7.05
N GLY A 137 7.19 -11.89 8.22
CA GLY A 137 7.73 -11.03 9.27
C GLY A 137 8.88 -10.12 8.81
N GLU A 138 9.15 -9.09 9.60
CA GLU A 138 10.11 -8.02 9.26
C GLU A 138 11.36 -8.02 10.13
N GLU A 139 11.44 -8.85 11.16
CA GLU A 139 12.54 -8.89 12.13
C GLU A 139 13.31 -10.22 12.06
N LEU A 140 14.51 -10.25 12.64
CA LEU A 140 15.41 -11.41 12.57
C LEU A 140 14.75 -12.72 13.02
N THR A 141 13.94 -12.70 14.06
CA THR A 141 13.30 -13.92 14.61
C THR A 141 12.04 -14.36 13.85
N ASP A 142 11.36 -13.44 13.15
CA ASP A 142 10.06 -13.71 12.51
C ASP A 142 10.10 -13.65 10.97
N HIS A 143 11.23 -13.29 10.36
CA HIS A 143 11.33 -13.03 8.91
C HIS A 143 10.99 -14.20 7.98
N THR A 144 11.03 -15.45 8.48
CA THR A 144 10.66 -16.65 7.73
C THR A 144 9.22 -17.08 7.95
N PHE A 145 8.52 -16.49 8.93
CA PHE A 145 7.16 -16.83 9.29
C PHE A 145 6.17 -15.90 8.60
N VAL A 146 4.97 -16.43 8.35
CA VAL A 146 3.85 -15.65 7.84
C VAL A 146 3.30 -14.75 8.94
N ASP A 147 3.22 -13.46 8.66
CA ASP A 147 2.60 -12.45 9.51
C ASP A 147 1.10 -12.36 9.16
N ILE A 148 0.26 -12.89 10.05
CA ILE A 148 -1.19 -12.90 9.88
C ILE A 148 -1.76 -11.47 9.77
N SER A 149 -1.16 -10.49 10.45
CA SER A 149 -1.62 -9.10 10.38
C SER A 149 -1.45 -8.51 8.97
N LYS A 150 -0.35 -8.84 8.29
CA LYS A 150 -0.11 -8.48 6.88
C LYS A 150 -1.07 -9.20 5.94
N VAL A 151 -1.31 -10.49 6.16
CA VAL A 151 -2.24 -11.29 5.34
C VAL A 151 -3.65 -10.71 5.40
N GLN A 152 -4.16 -10.46 6.61
CA GLN A 152 -5.48 -9.85 6.82
C GLN A 152 -5.58 -8.48 6.13
N MET A 153 -4.58 -7.62 6.36
CA MET A 153 -4.54 -6.28 5.78
C MET A 153 -4.46 -6.30 4.24
N PHE A 154 -3.72 -7.25 3.66
CA PHE A 154 -3.69 -7.45 2.21
C PHE A 154 -5.07 -7.77 1.66
N PHE A 155 -5.76 -8.77 2.23
CA PHE A 155 -7.09 -9.16 1.74
C PHE A 155 -8.13 -8.06 1.90
N PHE A 156 -8.13 -7.32 3.01
CA PHE A 156 -9.01 -6.15 3.15
C PHE A 156 -8.72 -5.07 2.13
N THR A 157 -7.43 -4.85 1.81
CA THR A 157 -7.05 -3.89 0.77
C THR A 157 -7.58 -4.32 -0.58
N ILE A 158 -7.35 -5.57 -0.98
CA ILE A 158 -7.80 -6.08 -2.28
C ILE A 158 -9.33 -6.03 -2.36
N ALA A 159 -10.05 -6.47 -1.32
CA ALA A 159 -11.50 -6.40 -1.28
C ALA A 159 -12.02 -4.96 -1.42
N ALA A 160 -11.42 -4.01 -0.71
CA ALA A 160 -11.81 -2.60 -0.78
C ALA A 160 -11.51 -1.96 -2.14
N VAL A 161 -10.30 -2.18 -2.68
CA VAL A 161 -9.88 -1.67 -3.99
C VAL A 161 -10.74 -2.23 -5.11
N SER A 162 -10.98 -3.55 -5.13
CA SER A 162 -11.81 -4.21 -6.14
C SER A 162 -13.28 -3.80 -6.02
N GLY A 163 -13.82 -3.73 -4.80
CA GLY A 163 -15.19 -3.27 -4.56
C GLY A 163 -15.39 -1.82 -5.02
N TYR A 164 -14.43 -0.94 -4.71
CA TYR A 164 -14.49 0.45 -5.15
C TYR A 164 -14.29 0.63 -6.65
N ALA A 165 -13.41 -0.17 -7.28
CA ALA A 165 -13.30 -0.21 -8.74
C ALA A 165 -14.62 -0.64 -9.39
N GLY A 166 -15.31 -1.63 -8.82
CA GLY A 166 -16.65 -2.02 -9.26
C GLY A 166 -17.68 -0.90 -9.10
N ALA A 167 -17.63 -0.15 -7.99
CA ALA A 167 -18.50 1.01 -7.78
C ALA A 167 -18.22 2.12 -8.81
N LEU A 168 -16.95 2.41 -9.09
CA LEU A 168 -16.54 3.37 -10.13
C LEU A 168 -16.99 2.94 -11.52
N TRP A 169 -16.86 1.65 -11.84
CA TRP A 169 -17.26 1.10 -13.14
C TRP A 169 -18.76 1.30 -13.41
N ASN A 170 -19.59 1.11 -12.39
CA ASN A 170 -21.05 1.23 -12.47
C ASN A 170 -21.56 2.64 -12.14
N CYS A 171 -20.68 3.60 -11.88
CA CYS A 171 -21.07 4.96 -11.56
C CYS A 171 -21.58 5.69 -12.80
N GLU A 172 -22.73 6.36 -12.66
CA GLU A 172 -23.28 7.24 -13.68
C GLU A 172 -22.77 8.67 -13.48
N LEU A 173 -22.10 9.20 -14.51
CA LEU A 173 -21.56 10.55 -14.52
C LEU A 173 -22.08 11.32 -15.75
N PRO A 174 -22.54 12.57 -15.58
CA PRO A 174 -22.79 13.24 -14.30
C PRO A 174 -23.91 12.55 -13.52
N SER A 175 -23.93 12.75 -12.19
CA SER A 175 -25.01 12.28 -11.32
C SER A 175 -26.35 12.94 -11.72
N PRO A 176 -27.51 12.41 -11.27
CA PRO A 176 -28.82 12.97 -11.63
C PRO A 176 -29.00 14.45 -11.26
N ASP A 177 -28.25 14.95 -10.28
CA ASP A 177 -28.21 16.36 -9.87
C ASP A 177 -27.22 17.21 -10.68
N GLY A 178 -26.64 16.65 -11.75
CA GLY A 178 -25.65 17.28 -12.62
C GLY A 178 -24.23 17.32 -12.07
N SER A 179 -24.00 16.82 -10.85
CA SER A 179 -22.68 16.90 -10.21
C SER A 179 -21.74 15.76 -10.62
N LEU A 180 -20.43 16.03 -10.58
CA LEU A 180 -19.38 15.02 -10.78
C LEU A 180 -18.89 14.52 -9.42
N LYS A 181 -19.49 13.44 -8.95
CA LYS A 181 -19.22 12.85 -7.63
C LYS A 181 -18.59 11.49 -7.77
N PHE A 182 -17.59 11.21 -6.92
CA PHE A 182 -17.15 9.84 -6.73
C PHE A 182 -18.19 9.03 -5.93
N PRO A 183 -18.32 7.72 -6.18
CA PRO A 183 -19.14 6.84 -5.35
C PRO A 183 -18.73 6.97 -3.88
N ALA A 184 -19.69 7.15 -2.99
CA ALA A 184 -19.40 7.16 -1.57
C ALA A 184 -18.99 5.76 -1.10
N LEU A 185 -18.01 5.70 -0.20
CA LEU A 185 -17.68 4.48 0.53
C LEU A 185 -18.58 4.39 1.76
N SER A 186 -18.95 3.18 2.17
CA SER A 186 -19.67 3.01 3.44
C SER A 186 -18.76 3.38 4.61
N SER A 187 -19.30 4.08 5.60
CA SER A 187 -18.59 4.38 6.85
C SER A 187 -18.04 3.12 7.52
N GLY A 188 -18.82 2.02 7.55
CA GLY A 188 -18.39 0.75 8.11
C GLY A 188 -17.15 0.14 7.44
N LEU A 189 -17.01 0.27 6.11
CA LEU A 189 -15.81 -0.16 5.39
C LEU A 189 -14.59 0.69 5.78
N VAL A 190 -14.74 2.01 5.87
CA VAL A 190 -13.66 2.91 6.31
C VAL A 190 -13.26 2.60 7.76
N THR A 191 -14.22 2.37 8.65
CA THR A 191 -13.96 1.96 10.04
C THR A 191 -13.23 0.63 10.09
N LEU A 192 -13.67 -0.37 9.33
CA LEU A 192 -13.02 -1.69 9.27
C LEU A 192 -11.57 -1.58 8.80
N LEU A 193 -11.31 -0.78 7.75
CA LEU A 193 -9.96 -0.49 7.28
C LEU A 193 -9.14 0.24 8.36
N GLY A 194 -9.71 1.25 9.01
CA GLY A 194 -9.07 1.95 10.11
C GLY A 194 -8.62 1.02 11.24
N ILE A 195 -9.50 0.11 11.68
CA ILE A 195 -9.20 -0.91 12.69
C ILE A 195 -8.10 -1.86 12.18
N SER A 196 -8.19 -2.32 10.93
CA SER A 196 -7.18 -3.21 10.36
C SER A 196 -5.80 -2.55 10.29
N HIS A 197 -5.73 -1.26 9.94
CA HIS A 197 -4.49 -0.51 9.89
C HIS A 197 -3.89 -0.26 11.28
N ALA A 198 -4.74 0.08 12.25
CA ALA A 198 -4.32 0.23 13.64
C ALA A 198 -3.74 -1.09 14.18
N GLY A 199 -4.47 -2.21 14.01
CA GLY A 199 -4.02 -3.54 14.42
C GLY A 199 -2.70 -3.94 13.77
N TYR A 200 -2.56 -3.73 12.46
CA TYR A 200 -1.30 -3.97 11.76
C TYR A 200 -0.15 -3.13 12.31
N LEU A 201 -0.34 -1.82 12.53
CA LEU A 201 0.73 -0.97 13.08
C LEU A 201 1.12 -1.38 14.49
N THR A 202 0.15 -1.74 15.34
CA THR A 202 0.41 -2.24 16.69
C THR A 202 1.22 -3.53 16.65
N VAL A 203 0.81 -4.51 15.85
CA VAL A 203 1.56 -5.76 15.65
C VAL A 203 2.95 -5.44 15.10
N LYS A 204 3.06 -4.56 14.11
CA LYS A 204 4.33 -4.15 13.51
C LYS A 204 5.25 -3.46 14.53
N ALA A 205 4.72 -2.62 15.42
CA ALA A 205 5.48 -1.90 16.43
C ALA A 205 5.99 -2.80 17.55
N ALA A 206 5.21 -3.82 17.96
CA ALA A 206 5.62 -4.79 18.97
C ALA A 206 6.99 -5.40 18.64
N PRO A 207 7.90 -5.57 19.63
CA PRO A 207 9.19 -6.21 19.42
C PRO A 207 9.02 -7.73 19.25
N LYS A 208 9.69 -8.33 18.26
CA LYS A 208 9.73 -9.80 18.07
C LYS A 208 11.14 -10.34 18.22
N THR A 209 12.14 -9.52 17.95
CA THR A 209 13.56 -9.81 18.20
C THR A 209 13.96 -9.18 19.53
N PRO A 210 14.47 -9.97 20.49
CA PRO A 210 15.06 -9.43 21.71
C PRO A 210 16.20 -8.45 21.39
N THR A 211 16.17 -7.26 22.01
CA THR A 211 17.18 -6.21 21.83
C THR A 211 18.05 -6.08 23.07
N ALA A 212 19.31 -5.66 22.88
CA ALA A 212 20.25 -5.35 23.96
C ALA A 212 19.96 -3.99 24.61
#